data_AF-A0A2E5ZUB8-F1
#
_entry.id   AF-A0A2E5ZUB8-F1
#
_cell.length_a   1.000
_cell.length_b   1.000
_cell.length_c   1.000
_cell.angle_alpha   90.00
_cell.angle_beta   90.00
_cell.angle_gamma   90.00
#
_symmetry.space_group_name_H-M   'P 1'
#
loop_
_entity.id
_entity.type
_entity.pdbx_description
1 polymer ?
#
loop_
_entity_poly.entity_id
_entity_poly.type
_entity_poly.pdbx_seq_one_letter_code
_entity_poly.pdbx_strand_id
1 'polypeptide(L)'
;MATNLSIIAEILVIGSLIILSLGYFFSSKPHIFFGKKFPVRIGHNLNIVGWLLLGFFWWIQVEHYILIEDPFNGLICALAMPFFGYLAIHEYLSIRWNSKYEPLRWLAAMTVVAGGIYFFVERVPLLSGWLIEVVAEQSIWILNSLDIPTSLGSLDYGEGSRHYRPVSENQQVQIPIEGDEWRNPDSVQVTIVLACTALQSMIIFVGGVICTKAPADRRFYAFLATVPAIYILNLIRNAVVIWLTYEHVWGDETFFYAHGILGKVGSLIALIFLAIAVFHFLPEMQDSILGVIDLPIRKAPEGMRGLPFAKGMPSQVVYVLVAGLVLFPFGFFATSVQEYAEVNPGFNSTLPLENMYILSVILLLISLFLLCFYRDPERKIESGIVSPADGLVQRSEIKRGMVYLSIFMNVHNVHVNRSPLAGRIISIKHKSGGYLPAFSKDSDKNERLMTKIETSIGTMKLIQIAGVLVRRIVSYVKPNAEVSKGERIGLIHFGSRVDLSFESAGINLLVKKGDRVLAGQQVAEYTPMSSLSVTEKLFEVPKRMLSKLQATQSED
;
A
#
# COMPACT_ATOMS: atom_id res chain seq x y z
N MET A 1 -22.40 -21.28 8.50
CA MET A 1 -21.11 -20.75 8.02
C MET A 1 -20.40 -19.85 9.03
N ALA A 2 -21.13 -19.09 9.87
CA ALA A 2 -20.59 -18.13 10.84
C ALA A 2 -19.52 -18.68 11.84
N THR A 3 -19.56 -19.97 12.20
CA THR A 3 -18.60 -20.56 13.15
C THR A 3 -17.19 -20.80 12.58
N ASN A 4 -17.04 -20.95 11.26
CA ASN A 4 -15.72 -21.19 10.64
C ASN A 4 -14.94 -19.88 10.42
N LEU A 5 -15.62 -18.78 10.09
CA LEU A 5 -14.97 -17.48 9.87
C LEU A 5 -14.51 -16.82 11.16
N SER A 6 -15.18 -17.07 12.29
CA SER A 6 -14.77 -16.48 13.57
C SER A 6 -13.47 -17.06 14.12
N ILE A 7 -13.28 -18.38 14.00
CA ILE A 7 -12.00 -19.03 14.36
C ILE A 7 -10.89 -18.49 13.47
N ILE A 8 -11.16 -18.30 12.17
CA ILE A 8 -10.21 -17.68 11.25
C ILE A 8 -9.89 -16.24 11.69
N ALA A 9 -10.90 -15.44 12.03
CA ALA A 9 -10.70 -14.07 12.51
C ALA A 9 -9.82 -14.01 13.77
N GLU A 10 -10.02 -14.94 14.71
CA GLU A 10 -9.18 -15.06 15.91
C GLU A 10 -7.73 -15.40 15.58
N ILE A 11 -7.51 -16.40 14.72
CA ILE A 11 -6.17 -16.78 14.29
C ILE A 11 -5.48 -15.61 13.58
N LEU A 12 -6.21 -14.85 12.76
CA LEU A 12 -5.67 -13.71 12.03
C LEU A 12 -5.29 -12.56 12.98
N VAL A 13 -6.17 -12.17 13.90
CA VAL A 13 -5.90 -11.04 14.79
C VAL A 13 -4.79 -11.36 15.79
N ILE A 14 -4.87 -12.47 16.52
CA ILE A 14 -3.85 -12.85 17.50
C ILE A 14 -2.54 -13.19 16.78
N GLY A 15 -2.62 -13.97 15.70
CA GLY A 15 -1.45 -14.35 14.90
C GLY A 15 -0.74 -13.14 14.29
N SER A 16 -1.48 -12.16 13.78
CA SER A 16 -0.89 -10.93 13.24
C SER A 16 -0.13 -10.13 14.30
N LEU A 17 -0.69 -9.96 15.51
CA LEU A 17 -0.01 -9.24 16.60
C LEU A 17 1.25 -9.96 17.08
N ILE A 18 1.21 -11.30 17.19
CA ILE A 18 2.40 -12.10 17.52
C ILE A 18 3.47 -11.94 16.44
N ILE A 19 3.09 -12.06 15.17
CA ILE A 19 4.01 -11.94 14.04
C ILE A 19 4.60 -10.53 13.94
N LEU A 20 3.82 -9.47 14.17
CA LEU A 20 4.30 -8.08 14.24
C LEU A 20 5.24 -7.87 15.42
N SER A 21 4.97 -8.47 16.58
CA SER A 21 5.86 -8.41 17.75
C SER A 21 7.21 -9.05 17.46
N LEU A 22 7.22 -10.26 16.89
CA LEU A 22 8.44 -10.94 16.45
C LEU A 22 9.15 -10.13 15.36
N GLY A 23 8.41 -9.60 14.39
CA GLY A 23 8.95 -8.79 13.32
C GLY A 23 9.62 -7.51 13.82
N TYR A 24 9.00 -6.79 14.77
CA TYR A 24 9.58 -5.63 15.46
C TYR A 24 10.91 -5.98 16.15
N PHE A 25 10.95 -7.11 16.88
CA PHE A 25 12.13 -7.59 17.60
C PHE A 25 13.28 -7.92 16.63
N PHE A 26 13.01 -8.75 15.61
CA PHE A 26 14.02 -9.22 14.67
C PHE A 26 14.49 -8.16 13.66
N SER A 27 13.71 -7.09 13.44
CA SER A 27 14.07 -6.01 12.51
C SER A 27 14.97 -4.93 13.15
N SER A 28 15.22 -4.98 14.47
CA SER A 28 16.00 -3.95 15.19
C SER A 28 17.51 -4.01 14.90
N LYS A 29 18.08 -5.22 15.00
CA LYS A 29 19.50 -5.54 14.82
C LYS A 29 19.65 -7.01 14.41
N PRO A 30 20.80 -7.42 13.85
CA PRO A 30 21.09 -8.83 13.65
C PRO A 30 21.11 -9.56 15.00
N HIS A 31 20.46 -10.72 15.06
CA HIS A 31 20.39 -11.55 16.25
C HIS A 31 21.18 -12.84 16.04
N ILE A 32 21.69 -13.44 17.12
CA ILE A 32 22.39 -14.73 17.07
C ILE A 32 21.66 -15.69 18.00
N PHE A 33 21.15 -16.79 17.44
CA PHE A 33 20.49 -17.87 18.19
C PHE A 33 21.13 -19.20 17.83
N PHE A 34 21.52 -19.99 18.85
CA PHE A 34 22.14 -21.31 18.68
C PHE A 34 23.29 -21.31 17.66
N GLY A 35 24.14 -20.27 17.67
CA GLY A 35 25.26 -20.11 16.74
C GLY A 35 24.88 -19.70 15.31
N LYS A 36 23.59 -19.55 14.97
CA LYS A 36 23.12 -19.07 13.66
C LYS A 36 22.80 -17.57 13.70
N LYS A 37 23.27 -16.83 12.69
CA LYS A 37 23.01 -15.39 12.52
C LYS A 37 21.67 -15.17 11.81
N PHE A 38 20.75 -14.49 12.47
CA PHE A 38 19.45 -14.09 11.94
C PHE A 38 19.56 -12.66 11.39
N PRO A 39 19.46 -12.46 10.05
CA PRO A 39 19.53 -11.13 9.46
C PRO A 39 18.26 -10.33 9.73
N VAL A 40 18.42 -8.99 9.77
CA VAL A 40 17.34 -8.00 9.96
C VAL A 40 16.19 -8.18 8.95
N ARG A 41 16.50 -8.67 7.75
CA ARG A 41 15.50 -8.99 6.70
C ARG A 41 14.40 -9.93 7.18
N ILE A 42 14.70 -10.87 8.09
CA ILE A 42 13.68 -11.78 8.64
C ILE A 42 12.62 -10.99 9.39
N GLY A 43 13.03 -10.01 10.21
CA GLY A 43 12.08 -9.17 10.94
C GLY A 43 11.15 -8.38 10.02
N HIS A 44 11.68 -7.79 8.95
CA HIS A 44 10.84 -7.09 7.97
C HIS A 44 9.90 -8.05 7.21
N ASN A 45 10.35 -9.26 6.87
CA ASN A 45 9.47 -10.27 6.26
C ASN A 45 8.33 -10.68 7.20
N LEU A 46 8.61 -10.81 8.50
CA LEU A 46 7.58 -11.07 9.50
C LEU A 46 6.60 -9.89 9.58
N ASN A 47 7.08 -8.64 9.62
CA ASN A 47 6.20 -7.46 9.59
C ASN A 47 5.30 -7.43 8.35
N ILE A 48 5.83 -7.76 7.17
CA ILE A 48 5.04 -7.87 5.92
C ILE A 48 3.87 -8.83 6.12
N VAL A 49 4.14 -10.04 6.63
CA VAL A 49 3.11 -11.05 6.88
C VAL A 49 2.12 -10.56 7.95
N GLY A 50 2.62 -9.99 9.04
CA GLY A 50 1.81 -9.46 10.13
C GLY A 50 0.82 -8.39 9.66
N TRP A 51 1.29 -7.43 8.86
CA TRP A 51 0.41 -6.41 8.27
C TRP A 51 -0.66 -7.02 7.36
N LEU A 52 -0.28 -7.94 6.47
CA LEU A 52 -1.25 -8.58 5.57
C LEU A 52 -2.30 -9.39 6.32
N LEU A 53 -1.92 -10.13 7.37
CA LEU A 53 -2.86 -10.89 8.21
C LEU A 53 -3.81 -9.97 8.98
N LEU A 54 -3.30 -8.86 9.52
CA LEU A 54 -4.12 -7.86 10.21
C LEU A 54 -5.10 -7.18 9.23
N GLY A 55 -4.66 -6.88 8.02
CA GLY A 55 -5.53 -6.34 6.97
C GLY A 55 -6.62 -7.34 6.56
N PHE A 56 -6.27 -8.61 6.42
CA PHE A 56 -7.24 -9.66 6.10
C PHE A 56 -8.25 -9.92 7.24
N PHE A 57 -7.83 -9.79 8.50
CA PHE A 57 -8.73 -9.83 9.65
C PHE A 57 -9.85 -8.79 9.51
N TRP A 58 -9.51 -7.52 9.35
CA TRP A 58 -10.50 -6.44 9.20
C TRP A 58 -11.34 -6.61 7.93
N TRP A 59 -10.72 -7.07 6.86
CA TRP A 59 -11.40 -7.28 5.59
C TRP A 59 -12.52 -8.35 5.67
N ILE A 60 -12.38 -9.35 6.53
CA ILE A 60 -13.43 -10.35 6.81
C ILE A 60 -14.57 -9.74 7.65
N GLN A 61 -14.32 -8.70 8.46
CA GLN A 61 -15.35 -8.06 9.29
C GLN A 61 -16.41 -7.29 8.49
N VAL A 62 -16.22 -7.12 7.19
CA VAL A 62 -17.19 -6.46 6.31
C VAL A 62 -18.57 -7.12 6.40
N GLU A 63 -18.62 -8.46 6.50
CA GLU A 63 -19.88 -9.20 6.68
C GLU A 63 -20.63 -8.71 7.92
N HIS A 64 -19.97 -8.70 9.08
CA HIS A 64 -20.57 -8.28 10.34
C HIS A 64 -21.20 -6.88 10.24
N TYR A 65 -20.48 -5.92 9.66
CA TYR A 65 -20.96 -4.55 9.51
C TYR A 65 -22.11 -4.40 8.50
N ILE A 66 -22.17 -5.26 7.47
CA ILE A 66 -23.35 -5.33 6.60
C ILE A 66 -24.57 -5.82 7.38
N LEU A 67 -24.40 -6.86 8.21
CA LEU A 67 -25.49 -7.48 8.97
C LEU A 67 -26.09 -6.56 10.05
N ILE A 68 -25.30 -5.64 10.61
CA ILE A 68 -25.78 -4.62 11.57
C ILE A 68 -26.14 -3.28 10.91
N GLU A 69 -26.26 -3.25 9.58
CA GLU A 69 -26.66 -2.08 8.79
C GLU A 69 -25.73 -0.85 8.96
N ASP A 70 -24.43 -1.09 9.12
CA ASP A 70 -23.39 -0.06 9.23
C ASP A 70 -22.41 -0.10 8.03
N PRO A 71 -22.83 0.38 6.86
CA PRO A 71 -22.02 0.33 5.64
C PRO A 71 -20.76 1.21 5.73
N PHE A 72 -20.75 2.21 6.62
CA PHE A 72 -19.59 3.09 6.78
C PHE A 72 -18.43 2.35 7.42
N ASN A 73 -18.66 1.64 8.53
CA ASN A 73 -17.62 0.82 9.15
C ASN A 73 -17.28 -0.41 8.29
N GLY A 74 -18.24 -0.95 7.54
CA GLY A 74 -17.98 -1.95 6.51
C GLY A 74 -16.99 -1.45 5.45
N LEU A 75 -17.13 -0.21 4.97
CA LEU A 75 -16.18 0.39 4.02
C LEU A 75 -14.79 0.61 4.63
N ILE A 76 -14.71 1.05 5.89
CA ILE A 76 -13.44 1.19 6.61
C ILE A 76 -12.73 -0.16 6.72
N CYS A 77 -13.46 -1.22 7.07
CA CYS A 77 -12.95 -2.59 7.13
C CYS A 77 -12.45 -3.08 5.77
N ALA A 78 -13.17 -2.79 4.68
CA ALA A 78 -12.76 -3.14 3.33
C ALA A 78 -11.47 -2.41 2.88
N LEU A 79 -11.29 -1.15 3.30
CA LEU A 79 -10.08 -0.35 3.06
C LEU A 79 -8.85 -0.86 3.81
N ALA A 80 -9.02 -1.69 4.84
CA ALA A 80 -7.92 -2.21 5.65
C ALA A 80 -6.91 -2.99 4.80
N MET A 81 -7.37 -3.87 3.90
CA MET A 81 -6.45 -4.69 3.11
C MET A 81 -5.55 -3.84 2.19
N PRO A 82 -6.07 -2.89 1.39
CA PRO A 82 -5.22 -1.91 0.69
C PRO A 82 -4.25 -1.15 1.60
N PHE A 83 -4.72 -0.67 2.76
CA PHE A 83 -3.91 0.10 3.69
C PHE A 83 -2.76 -0.71 4.30
N PHE A 84 -3.03 -1.90 4.83
CA PHE A 84 -2.00 -2.75 5.41
C PHE A 84 -1.09 -3.38 4.35
N GLY A 85 -1.62 -3.66 3.14
CA GLY A 85 -0.80 -4.04 1.99
C GLY A 85 0.17 -2.92 1.59
N TYR A 86 -0.24 -1.67 1.69
CA TYR A 86 0.62 -0.52 1.50
C TYR A 86 1.74 -0.44 2.56
N LEU A 87 1.45 -0.67 3.84
CA LEU A 87 2.48 -0.75 4.88
C LEU A 87 3.46 -1.91 4.63
N ALA A 88 2.96 -3.07 4.21
CA ALA A 88 3.76 -4.22 3.81
C ALA A 88 4.70 -3.90 2.62
N ILE A 89 4.24 -3.12 1.64
CA ILE A 89 5.09 -2.63 0.54
C ILE A 89 6.24 -1.76 1.09
N HIS A 90 5.98 -0.89 2.06
CA HIS A 90 7.04 -0.06 2.66
C HIS A 90 8.01 -0.85 3.55
N GLU A 91 7.58 -1.95 4.16
CA GLU A 91 8.47 -2.90 4.80
C GLU A 91 9.38 -3.60 3.76
N TYR A 92 8.80 -4.02 2.63
CA TYR A 92 9.57 -4.60 1.52
C TYR A 92 10.60 -3.59 0.96
N LEU A 93 10.22 -2.31 0.81
CA LEU A 93 11.15 -1.27 0.40
C LEU A 93 12.28 -1.07 1.42
N SER A 94 12.01 -1.19 2.72
CA SER A 94 13.04 -1.11 3.75
C SER A 94 14.08 -2.23 3.62
N ILE A 95 13.66 -3.45 3.24
CA ILE A 95 14.57 -4.56 2.88
C ILE A 95 15.39 -4.20 1.63
N ARG A 96 14.72 -3.76 0.56
CA ARG A 96 15.35 -3.48 -0.73
C ARG A 96 16.36 -2.34 -0.65
N TRP A 97 16.05 -1.33 0.15
CA TRP A 97 16.90 -0.17 0.37
C TRP A 97 17.88 -0.35 1.52
N ASN A 98 17.90 -1.51 2.18
CA ASN A 98 18.71 -1.76 3.37
C ASN A 98 18.66 -0.57 4.36
N SER A 99 17.47 0.03 4.51
CA SER A 99 17.27 1.32 5.18
C SER A 99 16.36 1.12 6.38
N LYS A 100 16.69 1.77 7.50
CA LYS A 100 15.82 1.81 8.68
C LYS A 100 14.82 2.95 8.51
N TYR A 101 13.55 2.67 8.83
CA TYR A 101 12.49 3.67 8.84
C TYR A 101 11.76 3.60 10.18
N GLU A 102 12.18 4.45 11.12
CA GLU A 102 11.68 4.45 12.50
C GLU A 102 10.17 4.66 12.62
N PRO A 103 9.51 5.56 11.86
CA PRO A 103 8.05 5.74 11.94
C PRO A 103 7.26 4.44 11.70
N LEU A 104 7.71 3.61 10.76
CA LEU A 104 7.05 2.32 10.44
C LEU A 104 7.28 1.29 11.55
N ARG A 105 8.46 1.31 12.18
CA ARG A 105 8.74 0.47 13.37
C ARG A 105 7.91 0.90 14.57
N TRP A 106 7.79 2.21 14.79
CA TRP A 106 6.96 2.78 15.85
C TRP A 106 5.49 2.38 15.65
N LEU A 107 4.98 2.49 14.42
CA LEU A 107 3.63 2.07 14.08
C LEU A 107 3.40 0.58 14.36
N ALA A 108 4.34 -0.30 13.98
CA ALA A 108 4.25 -1.73 14.30
C ALA A 108 4.18 -1.99 15.82
N ALA A 109 5.05 -1.34 16.60
CA ALA A 109 5.04 -1.45 18.05
C ALA A 109 3.73 -0.93 18.66
N MET A 110 3.26 0.23 18.20
CA MET A 110 2.01 0.84 18.63
C MET A 110 0.82 -0.09 18.35
N THR A 111 0.74 -0.68 17.15
CA THR A 111 -0.31 -1.64 16.81
C THR A 111 -0.29 -2.86 17.72
N VAL A 112 0.89 -3.40 18.03
CA VAL A 112 1.04 -4.54 18.95
C VAL A 112 0.59 -4.17 20.36
N VAL A 113 1.02 -3.03 20.89
CA VAL A 113 0.68 -2.60 22.25
C VAL A 113 -0.81 -2.24 22.36
N ALA A 114 -1.31 -1.35 21.50
CA ALA A 114 -2.70 -0.91 21.56
C ALA A 114 -3.66 -2.07 21.21
N GLY A 115 -3.40 -2.79 20.11
CA GLY A 115 -4.21 -3.93 19.70
C GLY A 115 -4.17 -5.07 20.72
N GLY A 116 -2.99 -5.36 21.27
CA GLY A 116 -2.81 -6.39 22.31
C GLY A 116 -3.62 -6.08 23.57
N ILE A 117 -3.57 -4.84 24.07
CA ILE A 117 -4.38 -4.44 25.23
C ILE A 117 -5.87 -4.49 24.91
N TYR A 118 -6.29 -3.89 23.78
CA TYR A 118 -7.70 -3.83 23.40
C TYR A 118 -8.31 -5.21 23.29
N PHE A 119 -7.71 -6.07 22.47
CA PHE A 119 -8.25 -7.39 22.22
C PHE A 119 -8.14 -8.25 23.48
N PHE A 120 -7.09 -8.12 24.30
CA PHE A 120 -7.07 -8.82 25.58
C PHE A 120 -8.27 -8.46 26.49
N VAL A 121 -8.58 -7.17 26.64
CA VAL A 121 -9.73 -6.73 27.44
C VAL A 121 -11.05 -7.17 26.81
N GLU A 122 -11.19 -7.02 25.50
CA GLU A 122 -12.41 -7.39 24.78
C GLU A 122 -12.69 -8.91 24.81
N ARG A 123 -11.66 -9.77 24.75
CA ARG A 123 -11.83 -11.24 24.78
C ARG A 123 -12.05 -11.79 26.19
N VAL A 124 -11.85 -11.01 27.25
CA VAL A 124 -12.01 -11.48 28.64
C VAL A 124 -13.21 -10.76 29.25
N PRO A 125 -14.44 -11.33 29.17
CA PRO A 125 -15.65 -10.69 29.67
C PRO A 125 -15.57 -10.25 31.14
N LEU A 126 -14.90 -11.01 32.01
CA LEU A 126 -14.65 -10.59 33.40
C LEU A 126 -13.88 -9.28 33.50
N LEU A 127 -12.90 -9.06 32.62
CA LEU A 127 -12.06 -7.87 32.63
C LEU A 127 -12.78 -6.67 32.00
N SER A 128 -13.47 -6.88 30.87
CA SER A 128 -14.28 -5.83 30.27
C SER A 128 -15.47 -5.45 31.16
N GLY A 129 -16.14 -6.44 31.78
CA GLY A 129 -17.22 -6.23 32.74
C GLY A 129 -16.78 -5.44 33.96
N TRP A 130 -15.64 -5.79 34.56
CA TRP A 130 -15.05 -5.01 35.66
C TRP A 130 -14.78 -3.55 35.25
N LEU A 131 -14.20 -3.33 34.07
CA LEU A 131 -13.92 -1.98 33.59
C LEU A 131 -15.21 -1.17 33.33
N ILE A 132 -16.21 -1.82 32.76
CA ILE A 132 -17.54 -1.23 32.49
C ILE A 132 -18.21 -0.84 33.81
N GLU A 133 -18.22 -1.74 34.79
CA GLU A 133 -18.80 -1.52 36.12
C GLU A 133 -18.13 -0.34 36.82
N VAL A 134 -16.79 -0.29 36.88
CA VAL A 134 -16.05 0.83 37.48
C VAL A 134 -16.39 2.17 36.81
N VAL A 135 -16.45 2.21 35.48
CA VAL A 135 -16.79 3.44 34.74
C VAL A 135 -18.25 3.82 34.98
N ALA A 136 -19.15 2.86 35.04
CA ALA A 136 -20.57 3.09 35.27
C ALA A 136 -20.81 3.63 36.69
N GLU A 137 -20.22 3.01 37.72
CA GLU A 137 -20.23 3.48 39.12
C GLU A 137 -19.75 4.92 39.24
N GLN A 138 -18.63 5.24 38.61
CA GLN A 138 -18.09 6.60 38.69
C GLN A 138 -18.90 7.61 37.89
N SER A 139 -19.54 7.18 36.79
CA SER A 139 -20.43 8.05 36.01
C SER A 139 -21.72 8.38 36.78
N ILE A 140 -22.33 7.39 37.44
CA ILE A 140 -23.51 7.64 38.30
C ILE A 140 -23.13 8.40 39.57
N TRP A 141 -21.91 8.22 40.10
CA TRP A 141 -21.43 8.99 41.25
C TRP A 141 -21.39 10.49 40.94
N ILE A 142 -21.01 10.88 39.71
CA ILE A 142 -21.08 12.28 39.26
C ILE A 142 -22.53 12.78 39.27
N LEU A 143 -23.49 12.00 38.78
CA LEU A 143 -24.91 12.37 38.76
C LEU A 143 -25.49 12.50 40.17
N ASN A 144 -25.23 11.52 41.03
CA ASN A 144 -25.68 11.52 42.42
C ASN A 144 -25.08 12.69 43.22
N SER A 145 -23.85 13.10 42.89
CA SER A 145 -23.23 14.29 43.49
C SER A 145 -23.86 15.62 43.03
N LEU A 146 -24.68 15.58 41.98
CA LEU A 146 -25.48 16.69 41.47
C LEU A 146 -26.97 16.55 41.83
N ASP A 147 -27.30 15.73 42.83
CA ASP A 147 -28.66 15.44 43.29
C ASP A 147 -29.58 14.81 42.22
N ILE A 148 -29.00 14.07 41.26
CA ILE A 148 -29.74 13.33 40.23
C ILE A 148 -29.68 11.83 40.59
N PRO A 149 -30.71 11.26 41.24
CA PRO A 149 -30.64 9.93 41.83
C PRO A 149 -30.62 8.85 40.75
N THR A 150 -29.50 8.15 40.65
CA THR A 150 -29.29 7.08 39.66
C THR A 150 -28.65 5.88 40.31
N SER A 151 -29.08 4.70 39.87
CA SER A 151 -28.61 3.42 40.37
C SER A 151 -28.13 2.53 39.20
N LEU A 152 -27.34 1.52 39.53
CA LEU A 152 -26.84 0.54 38.57
C LEU A 152 -27.78 -0.66 38.56
N GLY A 153 -28.20 -1.07 37.36
CA GLY A 153 -28.82 -2.37 37.17
C GLY A 153 -27.79 -3.50 37.24
N SER A 154 -28.20 -4.72 36.90
CA SER A 154 -27.33 -5.89 36.94
C SER A 154 -26.34 -5.92 35.76
N LEU A 155 -25.08 -6.26 36.06
CA LEU A 155 -24.07 -6.51 35.05
C LEU A 155 -24.46 -7.74 34.22
N ASP A 156 -24.70 -7.54 32.93
CA ASP A 156 -25.03 -8.57 31.98
C ASP A 156 -23.80 -8.95 31.16
N TYR A 157 -23.34 -10.19 31.36
CA TYR A 157 -22.23 -10.75 30.61
C TYR A 157 -22.64 -11.33 29.26
N GLY A 158 -23.94 -11.45 28.98
CA GLY A 158 -24.47 -12.25 27.88
C GLY A 158 -24.33 -13.76 28.13
N GLU A 159 -24.56 -14.54 27.08
CA GLU A 159 -24.38 -15.99 27.04
C GLU A 159 -22.91 -16.37 26.77
N GLY A 160 -22.53 -17.61 27.13
CA GLY A 160 -21.18 -18.13 26.86
C GLY A 160 -20.18 -17.92 28.00
N SER A 161 -18.89 -18.06 27.66
CA SER A 161 -17.79 -18.09 28.63
C SER A 161 -17.45 -16.70 29.16
N ARG A 162 -17.27 -16.58 30.48
CA ARG A 162 -16.81 -15.33 31.11
C ARG A 162 -15.28 -15.16 31.09
N HIS A 163 -14.55 -16.23 30.80
CA HIS A 163 -13.07 -16.24 30.83
C HIS A 163 -12.44 -15.91 29.48
N TYR A 164 -13.06 -16.34 28.39
CA TYR A 164 -12.59 -16.10 27.04
C TYR A 164 -13.77 -16.16 26.07
N ARG A 165 -14.00 -15.11 25.29
CA ARG A 165 -15.05 -15.02 24.28
C ARG A 165 -14.44 -14.74 22.90
N PRO A 166 -14.64 -15.63 21.90
CA PRO A 166 -14.20 -15.38 20.54
C PRO A 166 -15.10 -14.37 19.82
N VAL A 167 -14.55 -13.69 18.80
CA VAL A 167 -15.24 -12.66 17.99
C VAL A 167 -16.62 -13.07 17.45
N SER A 168 -16.91 -14.36 17.22
CA SER A 168 -18.22 -14.82 16.71
C SER A 168 -19.41 -14.51 17.60
N GLU A 169 -19.19 -14.38 18.92
CA GLU A 169 -20.33 -14.42 19.85
C GLU A 169 -21.08 -13.10 19.92
N ASN A 170 -20.55 -11.98 19.37
CA ASN A 170 -21.19 -10.65 19.21
C ASN A 170 -22.04 -10.11 20.39
N GLN A 171 -21.95 -10.73 21.56
CA GLN A 171 -22.65 -10.35 22.77
C GLN A 171 -21.72 -9.45 23.57
N GLN A 172 -22.14 -8.20 23.71
CA GLN A 172 -21.41 -7.20 24.47
C GLN A 172 -21.76 -7.32 25.94
N VAL A 173 -20.74 -7.25 26.80
CA VAL A 173 -20.95 -7.04 28.23
C VAL A 173 -21.51 -5.63 28.40
N GLN A 174 -22.57 -5.50 29.20
CA GLN A 174 -23.27 -4.24 29.38
C GLN A 174 -23.85 -4.12 30.78
N ILE A 175 -23.99 -2.89 31.25
CA ILE A 175 -24.69 -2.59 32.49
C ILE A 175 -25.74 -1.50 32.22
N PRO A 176 -27.03 -1.77 32.47
CA PRO A 176 -28.08 -0.76 32.34
C PRO A 176 -28.01 0.23 33.51
N ILE A 177 -28.28 1.50 33.22
CA ILE A 177 -28.43 2.54 34.23
C ILE A 177 -29.91 2.69 34.58
N GLU A 178 -30.23 2.72 35.86
CA GLU A 178 -31.58 2.95 36.36
C GLU A 178 -31.69 4.43 36.78
N GLY A 179 -32.68 5.12 36.22
CA GLY A 179 -32.90 6.55 36.46
C GLY A 179 -33.99 6.82 37.50
N ASP A 180 -34.17 5.87 38.43
CA ASP A 180 -35.15 5.88 39.51
C ASP A 180 -36.48 6.58 39.12
N GLU A 181 -36.98 7.53 39.92
CA GLU A 181 -38.27 8.20 39.71
C GLU A 181 -38.23 9.42 38.75
N TRP A 182 -37.04 9.97 38.45
CA TRP A 182 -36.91 11.20 37.64
C TRP A 182 -36.76 10.92 36.15
N ARG A 183 -36.43 9.69 35.76
CA ARG A 183 -36.35 9.30 34.36
C ARG A 183 -37.70 9.48 33.69
N ASN A 184 -37.70 10.25 32.60
CA ASN A 184 -38.88 10.40 31.76
C ASN A 184 -39.32 9.02 31.23
N PRO A 185 -40.61 8.63 31.37
CA PRO A 185 -41.12 7.34 30.90
C PRO A 185 -40.89 7.06 29.42
N ASP A 186 -40.84 8.12 28.60
CA ASP A 186 -40.66 8.04 27.14
C ASP A 186 -39.16 8.01 26.75
N SER A 187 -38.25 8.08 27.72
CA SER A 187 -36.80 7.97 27.46
C SER A 187 -36.36 6.52 27.27
N VAL A 188 -35.43 6.31 26.35
CA VAL A 188 -34.73 5.02 26.19
C VAL A 188 -33.80 4.75 27.37
N GLN A 189 -33.68 3.48 27.78
CA GLN A 189 -32.75 3.09 28.84
C GLN A 189 -31.31 3.18 28.33
N VAL A 190 -30.44 3.88 29.08
CA VAL A 190 -29.02 3.99 28.72
C VAL A 190 -28.26 2.82 29.31
N THR A 191 -27.44 2.17 28.49
CA THR A 191 -26.52 1.11 28.89
C THR A 191 -25.07 1.54 28.71
N ILE A 192 -24.20 1.17 29.65
CA ILE A 192 -22.76 1.36 29.52
C ILE A 192 -22.16 0.05 28.99
N VAL A 193 -21.43 0.16 27.89
CA VAL A 193 -20.70 -0.93 27.22
C VAL A 193 -19.21 -0.63 27.17
N LEU A 194 -18.38 -1.57 26.71
CA LEU A 194 -16.93 -1.40 26.63
C LEU A 194 -16.51 -0.12 25.87
N ALA A 195 -17.24 0.24 24.81
CA ALA A 195 -16.98 1.47 24.04
C ALA A 195 -17.13 2.77 24.86
N CYS A 196 -17.93 2.75 25.94
CA CYS A 196 -18.17 3.88 26.84
C CYS A 196 -17.09 4.01 27.94
N THR A 197 -16.08 3.14 27.98
CA THR A 197 -15.01 3.17 29.00
C THR A 197 -13.83 4.09 28.66
N ALA A 198 -13.84 4.67 27.46
CA ALA A 198 -12.71 5.38 26.84
C ALA A 198 -11.42 4.56 26.69
N LEU A 199 -11.47 3.23 26.88
CA LEU A 199 -10.32 2.34 26.71
C LEU A 199 -9.63 2.56 25.35
N GLN A 200 -10.41 2.65 24.26
CA GLN A 200 -9.89 2.83 22.90
C GLN A 200 -9.06 4.12 22.74
N SER A 201 -9.55 5.24 23.28
CA SER A 201 -8.80 6.50 23.25
C SER A 201 -7.53 6.41 24.10
N MET A 202 -7.65 5.88 25.33
CA MET A 202 -6.52 5.76 26.24
C MET A 202 -5.39 4.88 25.66
N ILE A 203 -5.71 3.70 25.11
CA ILE A 203 -4.70 2.77 24.58
C ILE A 203 -3.98 3.31 23.34
N ILE A 204 -4.63 4.14 22.52
CA ILE A 204 -3.98 4.79 21.37
C ILE A 204 -2.89 5.74 21.88
N PHE A 205 -3.20 6.55 22.90
CA PHE A 205 -2.22 7.43 23.53
C PHE A 205 -1.13 6.65 24.27
N VAL A 206 -1.50 5.65 25.08
CA VAL A 206 -0.56 4.79 25.80
C VAL A 206 0.39 4.08 24.83
N GLY A 207 -0.15 3.47 23.77
CA GLY A 207 0.62 2.81 22.73
C GLY A 207 1.58 3.78 22.04
N GLY A 208 1.10 4.97 21.67
CA GLY A 208 1.93 6.00 21.05
C GLY A 208 3.06 6.47 21.95
N VAL A 209 2.76 6.78 23.22
CA VAL A 209 3.68 7.28 24.25
C VAL A 209 4.75 6.23 24.59
N ILE A 210 4.36 5.01 24.95
CA ILE A 210 5.28 3.97 25.41
C ILE A 210 6.23 3.54 24.29
N CYS A 211 5.75 3.49 23.05
CA CYS A 211 6.53 3.05 21.89
C CYS A 211 7.51 4.12 21.38
N THR A 212 7.47 5.35 21.91
CA THR A 212 8.47 6.36 21.57
C THR A 212 9.86 5.99 22.13
N LYS A 213 10.90 6.58 21.52
CA LYS A 213 12.28 6.48 22.02
C LYS A 213 12.60 7.48 23.14
N ALA A 214 11.61 8.24 23.60
CA ALA A 214 11.83 9.28 24.58
C ALA A 214 12.24 8.70 25.95
N PRO A 215 12.98 9.47 26.76
CA PRO A 215 13.25 9.16 28.16
C PRO A 215 11.97 8.82 28.97
N ALA A 216 12.11 8.00 30.00
CA ALA A 216 10.97 7.46 30.76
C ALA A 216 10.18 8.53 31.53
N ASP A 217 10.87 9.54 32.05
CA ASP A 217 10.29 10.73 32.70
C ASP A 217 9.35 11.49 31.76
N ARG A 218 9.80 11.79 30.53
CA ARG A 218 8.96 12.50 29.54
C ARG A 218 7.75 11.67 29.11
N ARG A 219 7.92 10.36 28.95
CA ARG A 219 6.81 9.44 28.68
C ARG A 219 5.81 9.40 29.84
N PHE A 220 6.29 9.44 31.08
CA PHE A 220 5.44 9.49 32.27
C PHE A 220 4.62 10.79 32.33
N TYR A 221 5.24 11.95 32.08
CA TYR A 221 4.50 13.22 32.02
C TYR A 221 3.45 13.24 30.91
N ALA A 222 3.79 12.74 29.71
CA ALA A 222 2.82 12.65 28.61
C ALA A 222 1.65 11.71 28.93
N PHE A 223 1.92 10.59 29.60
CA PHE A 223 0.90 9.69 30.10
C PHE A 223 -0.03 10.39 31.10
N LEU A 224 0.53 11.07 32.11
CA LEU A 224 -0.24 11.81 33.12
C LEU A 224 -1.05 12.96 32.52
N ALA A 225 -0.55 13.61 31.48
CA ALA A 225 -1.26 14.69 30.80
C ALA A 225 -2.47 14.19 29.99
N THR A 226 -2.49 12.92 29.59
CA THR A 226 -3.52 12.40 28.68
C THR A 226 -4.45 11.38 29.29
N VAL A 227 -3.95 10.27 29.81
CA VAL A 227 -4.79 9.15 30.23
C VAL A 227 -5.79 9.57 31.31
N PRO A 228 -5.39 10.27 32.40
CA PRO A 228 -6.35 10.79 33.37
C PRO A 228 -7.34 11.79 32.78
N ALA A 229 -6.89 12.67 31.87
CA ALA A 229 -7.76 13.66 31.25
C ALA A 229 -8.82 13.00 30.35
N ILE A 230 -8.44 12.03 29.52
CA ILE A 230 -9.35 11.22 28.70
C ILE A 230 -10.36 10.52 29.59
N TYR A 231 -9.89 9.90 30.68
CA TYR A 231 -10.74 9.18 31.61
C TYR A 231 -11.79 10.09 32.27
N ILE A 232 -11.36 11.23 32.84
CA ILE A 232 -12.26 12.19 33.49
C ILE A 232 -13.27 12.76 32.49
N LEU A 233 -12.82 13.17 31.31
CA LEU A 233 -13.71 13.71 30.27
C LEU A 233 -14.72 12.66 29.79
N ASN A 234 -14.34 11.39 29.75
CA ASN A 234 -15.25 10.30 29.44
C ASN A 234 -16.32 10.08 30.51
N LEU A 235 -15.96 10.15 31.81
CA LEU A 235 -16.92 10.07 32.90
C LEU A 235 -17.96 11.21 32.82
N ILE A 236 -17.48 12.44 32.60
CA ILE A 236 -18.34 13.61 32.41
C ILE A 236 -19.25 13.41 31.21
N ARG A 237 -18.69 12.95 30.08
CA ARG A 237 -19.45 12.66 28.86
C ARG A 237 -20.55 11.64 29.13
N ASN A 238 -20.25 10.55 29.84
CA ASN A 238 -21.25 9.52 30.14
C ASN A 238 -22.36 10.05 31.05
N ALA A 239 -22.01 10.77 32.12
CA ALA A 239 -22.98 11.39 33.01
C ALA A 239 -23.90 12.37 32.25
N VAL A 240 -23.33 13.24 31.40
CA VAL A 240 -24.10 14.20 30.60
C VAL A 240 -25.03 13.48 29.60
N VAL A 241 -24.56 12.42 28.95
CA VAL A 241 -25.40 11.65 28.01
C VAL A 241 -26.57 10.97 28.74
N ILE A 242 -26.33 10.38 29.91
CA ILE A 242 -27.39 9.77 30.74
C ILE A 242 -28.41 10.85 31.13
N TRP A 243 -27.94 11.96 31.70
CA TRP A 243 -28.79 13.05 32.15
C TRP A 243 -29.67 13.61 31.02
N LEU A 244 -29.06 13.99 29.90
CA LEU A 244 -29.79 14.52 28.74
C LEU A 244 -30.84 13.52 28.26
N THR A 245 -30.48 12.23 28.15
CA THR A 245 -31.37 11.18 27.65
C THR A 245 -32.59 10.98 28.56
N TYR A 246 -32.38 10.94 29.87
CA TYR A 246 -33.45 10.68 30.84
C TYR A 246 -34.34 11.90 31.09
N GLU A 247 -33.82 13.12 30.91
CA GLU A 247 -34.62 14.35 30.83
C GLU A 247 -35.41 14.46 29.51
N HIS A 248 -35.11 13.62 28.51
CA HIS A 248 -35.79 13.62 27.21
C HIS A 248 -35.74 15.00 26.52
N VAL A 249 -34.59 15.68 26.63
CA VAL A 249 -34.40 17.10 26.24
C VAL A 249 -34.78 17.40 24.78
N TRP A 250 -34.55 16.47 23.87
CA TRP A 250 -34.82 16.61 22.43
C TRP A 250 -35.83 15.59 21.90
N GLY A 251 -36.70 15.05 22.74
CA GLY A 251 -37.68 14.06 22.30
C GLY A 251 -37.09 12.65 22.15
N ASP A 252 -37.71 11.83 21.30
CA ASP A 252 -37.30 10.45 21.02
C ASP A 252 -35.85 10.34 20.50
N GLU A 253 -35.36 11.38 19.83
CA GLU A 253 -34.01 11.45 19.24
C GLU A 253 -32.94 11.92 20.24
N THR A 254 -33.29 12.15 21.50
CA THR A 254 -32.38 12.72 22.51
C THR A 254 -31.10 11.91 22.64
N PHE A 255 -31.20 10.58 22.68
CA PHE A 255 -30.01 9.72 22.76
C PHE A 255 -29.10 9.89 21.54
N PHE A 256 -29.68 9.99 20.34
CA PHE A 256 -28.93 10.22 19.11
C PHE A 256 -28.18 11.56 19.14
N TYR A 257 -28.83 12.65 19.56
CA TYR A 257 -28.18 13.96 19.67
C TYR A 257 -27.12 13.99 20.77
N ALA A 258 -27.43 13.47 21.96
CA ALA A 258 -26.53 13.48 23.11
C ALA A 258 -25.29 12.60 22.86
N HIS A 259 -25.50 11.34 22.46
CA HIS A 259 -24.41 10.40 22.26
C HIS A 259 -23.75 10.56 20.89
N GLY A 260 -24.56 10.61 19.84
CA GLY A 260 -24.13 10.58 18.44
C GLY A 260 -23.51 11.88 17.95
N ILE A 261 -23.94 13.04 18.48
CA ILE A 261 -23.44 14.35 18.06
C ILE A 261 -22.62 14.99 19.19
N LEU A 262 -23.25 15.36 20.31
CA LEU A 262 -22.59 16.12 21.37
C LEU A 262 -21.38 15.37 21.94
N GLY A 263 -21.58 14.10 22.31
CA GLY A 263 -20.53 13.25 22.85
C GLY A 263 -19.36 13.04 21.88
N LYS A 264 -19.65 12.75 20.60
CA LYS A 264 -18.60 12.53 19.59
C LYS A 264 -17.83 13.81 19.24
N VAL A 265 -18.54 14.92 19.04
CA VAL A 265 -17.92 16.22 18.72
C VAL A 265 -17.08 16.72 19.90
N GLY A 266 -17.62 16.67 21.12
CA GLY A 266 -16.88 17.06 22.33
C GLY A 266 -15.63 16.22 22.55
N SER A 267 -15.74 14.90 22.38
CA SER A 267 -14.59 13.98 22.49
C SER A 267 -13.53 14.27 21.42
N LEU A 268 -13.93 14.56 20.18
CA LEU A 268 -13.00 14.91 19.10
C LEU A 268 -12.22 16.19 19.42
N ILE A 269 -12.90 17.24 19.88
CA ILE A 269 -12.27 18.50 20.28
C ILE A 269 -11.27 18.25 21.41
N ALA A 270 -11.68 17.51 22.45
CA ALA A 270 -10.80 17.14 23.56
C ALA A 270 -9.56 16.37 23.08
N LEU A 271 -9.74 15.38 22.20
CA LEU A 271 -8.65 14.58 21.65
C LEU A 271 -7.65 15.44 20.86
N ILE A 272 -8.10 16.47 20.13
CA ILE A 272 -7.20 17.40 19.43
C ILE A 272 -6.34 18.17 20.44
N PHE A 273 -6.94 18.74 21.49
CA PHE A 273 -6.18 19.45 22.52
C PHE A 273 -5.19 18.54 23.25
N LEU A 274 -5.62 17.32 23.58
CA LEU A 274 -4.77 16.34 24.24
C LEU A 274 -3.63 15.85 23.34
N ALA A 275 -3.88 15.68 22.04
CA ALA A 275 -2.83 15.37 21.08
C ALA A 275 -1.77 16.48 21.01
N ILE A 276 -2.20 17.75 20.96
CA ILE A 276 -1.29 18.90 20.99
C ILE A 276 -0.49 18.94 22.31
N ALA A 277 -1.16 18.69 23.44
CA ALA A 277 -0.51 18.63 24.74
C ALA A 277 0.57 17.53 24.80
N VAL A 278 0.30 16.34 24.24
CA VAL A 278 1.31 15.27 24.18
C VAL A 278 2.51 15.65 23.35
N PHE A 279 2.32 16.33 22.22
CA PHE A 279 3.43 16.74 21.37
C PHE A 279 4.36 17.75 22.05
N HIS A 280 3.84 18.53 23.00
CA HIS A 280 4.69 19.36 23.85
C HIS A 280 5.65 18.52 24.71
N PHE A 281 5.17 17.40 25.27
CA PHE A 281 6.00 16.50 26.08
C PHE A 281 6.84 15.52 25.24
N LEU A 282 6.34 15.11 24.06
CA LEU A 282 6.88 14.07 23.19
C LEU A 282 6.87 14.48 21.70
N PRO A 283 7.71 15.45 21.27
CA PRO A 283 8.00 15.70 19.86
C PRO A 283 8.36 14.43 19.06
N GLU A 284 9.01 13.44 19.67
CA GLU A 284 9.37 12.19 18.98
C GLU A 284 8.14 11.37 18.54
N MET A 285 7.03 11.49 19.27
CA MET A 285 5.75 10.93 18.85
C MET A 285 5.22 11.66 17.61
N GLN A 286 5.31 12.99 17.60
CA GLN A 286 4.93 13.82 16.47
C GLN A 286 5.76 13.48 15.22
N ASP A 287 7.09 13.35 15.36
CA ASP A 287 7.99 12.95 14.27
C ASP A 287 7.62 11.58 13.70
N SER A 288 7.22 10.65 14.57
CA SER A 288 6.78 9.31 14.16
C SER A 288 5.45 9.37 13.40
N ILE A 289 4.49 10.17 13.86
CA ILE A 289 3.20 10.37 13.17
C ILE A 289 3.41 11.02 11.81
N LEU A 290 4.16 12.13 11.75
CA LEU A 290 4.49 12.83 10.50
C LEU A 290 5.24 11.90 9.55
N GLY A 291 6.18 11.10 10.05
CA GLY A 291 6.89 10.12 9.24
C GLY A 291 6.02 9.00 8.67
N VAL A 292 4.91 8.64 9.34
CA VAL A 292 3.89 7.72 8.78
C VAL A 292 3.07 8.46 7.71
N ILE A 293 2.67 9.71 7.94
CA ILE A 293 1.94 10.54 6.98
C ILE A 293 2.77 10.79 5.71
N ASP A 294 4.09 10.91 5.85
CA ASP A 294 5.04 11.15 4.74
C ASP A 294 5.43 9.87 3.98
N LEU A 295 4.96 8.69 4.40
CA LEU A 295 5.21 7.43 3.69
C LEU A 295 4.91 7.52 2.17
N PRO A 296 3.82 8.17 1.69
CA PRO A 296 3.51 8.23 0.26
C PRO A 296 4.54 9.02 -0.56
N ILE A 297 5.24 9.95 0.08
CA ILE A 297 6.27 10.79 -0.54
C ILE A 297 7.69 10.30 -0.23
N ARG A 298 7.85 9.18 0.50
CA ARG A 298 9.14 8.56 0.83
C ARG A 298 9.91 8.22 -0.45
N LYS A 299 11.03 8.91 -0.66
CA LYS A 299 11.90 8.70 -1.83
C LYS A 299 12.88 7.55 -1.58
N ALA A 300 13.25 6.86 -2.66
CA ALA A 300 14.34 5.90 -2.62
C ALA A 300 15.67 6.63 -2.31
N PRO A 301 16.56 6.05 -1.49
CA PRO A 301 17.92 6.57 -1.31
C PRO A 301 18.68 6.69 -2.64
N GLU A 302 19.74 7.50 -2.69
CA GLU A 302 20.55 7.65 -3.91
C GLU A 302 21.09 6.31 -4.41
N GLY A 303 20.99 6.07 -5.72
CA GLY A 303 21.39 4.81 -6.36
C GLY A 303 20.44 3.61 -6.11
N MET A 304 19.47 3.73 -5.20
CA MET A 304 18.48 2.70 -4.91
C MET A 304 17.21 2.88 -5.75
N ARG A 305 16.58 1.76 -6.12
CA ARG A 305 15.38 1.76 -6.96
C ARG A 305 14.11 1.66 -6.13
N GLY A 306 13.07 2.37 -6.56
CA GLY A 306 11.71 2.21 -6.03
C GLY A 306 11.09 0.85 -6.34
N LEU A 307 9.76 0.81 -6.33
CA LEU A 307 9.01 -0.40 -6.66
C LEU A 307 9.39 -0.95 -8.04
N PRO A 308 9.23 -2.27 -8.27
CA PRO A 308 9.60 -2.93 -9.54
C PRO A 308 8.58 -2.63 -10.66
N PHE A 309 8.12 -1.38 -10.76
CA PHE A 309 7.19 -0.87 -11.75
C PHE A 309 7.80 0.30 -12.51
N ALA A 310 7.39 0.46 -13.75
CA ALA A 310 7.89 1.49 -14.64
C ALA A 310 7.61 2.90 -14.10
N LYS A 311 8.62 3.77 -14.15
CA LYS A 311 8.44 5.20 -13.87
C LYS A 311 7.47 5.81 -14.88
N GLY A 312 6.38 6.41 -14.43
CA GLY A 312 5.33 6.91 -15.32
C GLY A 312 4.21 5.90 -15.60
N MET A 313 4.18 4.75 -14.90
CA MET A 313 2.95 3.97 -14.74
C MET A 313 1.80 4.90 -14.31
N PRO A 314 0.63 4.86 -14.97
CA PRO A 314 -0.49 5.72 -14.60
C PRO A 314 -0.99 5.40 -13.19
N SER A 315 -1.34 6.42 -12.40
CA SER A 315 -1.87 6.23 -11.03
C SER A 315 -3.19 5.46 -11.01
N GLN A 316 -3.94 5.50 -12.13
CA GLN A 316 -5.16 4.72 -12.32
C GLN A 316 -4.93 3.22 -12.10
N VAL A 317 -3.74 2.69 -12.39
CA VAL A 317 -3.42 1.27 -12.15
C VAL A 317 -3.58 0.93 -10.66
N VAL A 318 -3.14 1.83 -9.77
CA VAL A 318 -3.28 1.65 -8.32
C VAL A 318 -4.73 1.84 -7.89
N TYR A 319 -5.44 2.82 -8.45
CA TYR A 319 -6.85 3.06 -8.11
C TYR A 319 -7.75 1.90 -8.49
N VAL A 320 -7.55 1.29 -9.67
CA VAL A 320 -8.29 0.09 -10.10
C VAL A 320 -8.01 -1.08 -9.16
N LEU A 321 -6.76 -1.27 -8.73
CA LEU A 321 -6.39 -2.32 -7.78
C LEU A 321 -7.08 -2.11 -6.43
N VAL A 322 -6.98 -0.89 -5.88
CA VAL A 322 -7.59 -0.56 -4.58
C VAL A 322 -9.11 -0.70 -4.65
N ALA A 323 -9.76 -0.19 -5.70
CA ALA A 323 -11.21 -0.33 -5.88
C ALA A 323 -11.62 -1.81 -5.98
N GLY A 324 -10.87 -2.63 -6.71
CA GLY A 324 -11.12 -4.07 -6.77
C GLY A 324 -11.01 -4.75 -5.40
N LEU A 325 -9.97 -4.45 -4.63
CA LEU A 325 -9.77 -5.02 -3.29
C LEU A 325 -10.84 -4.56 -2.27
N VAL A 326 -11.31 -3.32 -2.37
CA VAL A 326 -12.34 -2.74 -1.48
C VAL A 326 -13.72 -3.29 -1.80
N LEU A 327 -14.05 -3.52 -3.07
CA LEU A 327 -15.37 -4.04 -3.47
C LEU A 327 -15.51 -5.55 -3.26
N PHE A 328 -14.41 -6.29 -3.32
CA PHE A 328 -14.44 -7.75 -3.21
C PHE A 328 -15.14 -8.29 -1.96
N PRO A 329 -14.89 -7.83 -0.72
CA PRO A 329 -15.49 -8.43 0.47
C PRO A 329 -17.01 -8.25 0.49
N PHE A 330 -17.53 -7.10 0.05
CA PHE A 330 -18.98 -6.88 -0.08
C PHE A 330 -19.63 -7.92 -1.00
N GLY A 331 -18.97 -8.24 -2.10
CA GLY A 331 -19.44 -9.27 -3.02
C GLY A 331 -19.24 -10.70 -2.53
N PHE A 332 -18.12 -10.97 -1.87
CA PHE A 332 -17.76 -12.29 -1.35
C PHE A 332 -18.77 -12.80 -0.31
N PHE A 333 -19.35 -11.90 0.48
CA PHE A 333 -20.37 -12.21 1.49
C PHE A 333 -21.81 -12.07 0.97
N ALA A 334 -22.03 -11.89 -0.34
CA ALA A 334 -23.38 -11.70 -0.89
C ALA A 334 -24.34 -12.84 -0.53
N THR A 335 -23.89 -14.09 -0.63
CA THR A 335 -24.71 -15.28 -0.34
C THR A 335 -25.05 -15.38 1.15
N SER A 336 -24.09 -15.12 2.04
CA SER A 336 -24.34 -15.20 3.48
C SER A 336 -25.27 -14.09 3.97
N VAL A 337 -25.17 -12.90 3.39
CA VAL A 337 -26.09 -11.79 3.65
C VAL A 337 -27.49 -12.09 3.14
N GLN A 338 -27.63 -12.71 1.96
CA GLN A 338 -28.93 -13.16 1.43
C GLN A 338 -29.58 -14.20 2.35
N GLU A 339 -28.83 -15.22 2.77
CA GLU A 339 -29.32 -16.24 3.72
C GLU A 339 -29.77 -15.60 5.05
N TYR A 340 -29.03 -14.62 5.56
CA TYR A 340 -29.43 -13.89 6.77
C TYR A 340 -30.73 -13.11 6.57
N ALA A 341 -30.91 -12.45 5.41
CA ALA A 341 -32.12 -11.71 5.07
C ALA A 341 -33.37 -12.60 4.98
N GLU A 342 -33.23 -13.83 4.48
CA GLU A 342 -34.34 -14.79 4.41
C GLU A 342 -34.85 -15.19 5.81
N VAL A 343 -33.96 -15.27 6.80
CA VAL A 343 -34.30 -15.63 8.19
C VAL A 343 -34.73 -14.41 9.00
N ASN A 344 -34.32 -13.19 8.61
CA ASN A 344 -34.60 -11.95 9.33
C ASN A 344 -35.40 -10.98 8.45
N PRO A 345 -36.75 -11.07 8.44
CA PRO A 345 -37.60 -10.26 7.54
C PRO A 345 -37.56 -8.74 7.80
N GLY A 346 -36.99 -8.30 8.93
CA GLY A 346 -36.74 -6.89 9.23
C GLY A 346 -35.44 -6.34 8.64
N PHE A 347 -34.54 -7.19 8.14
CA PHE A 347 -33.27 -6.79 7.54
C PHE A 347 -33.43 -6.60 6.03
N ASN A 348 -32.97 -5.47 5.49
CA ASN A 348 -32.99 -5.23 4.05
C ASN A 348 -31.70 -4.55 3.58
N SER A 349 -30.76 -5.35 3.06
CA SER A 349 -29.55 -4.81 2.43
C SER A 349 -29.89 -4.09 1.13
N THR A 350 -29.78 -2.75 1.14
CA THR A 350 -29.93 -1.91 -0.06
C THR A 350 -28.72 -1.97 -1.01
N LEU A 351 -27.64 -2.65 -0.62
CA LEU A 351 -26.39 -2.72 -1.38
C LEU A 351 -26.47 -3.74 -2.53
N PRO A 352 -25.98 -3.40 -3.73
CA PRO A 352 -25.95 -4.31 -4.88
C PRO A 352 -24.75 -5.28 -4.82
N LEU A 353 -24.75 -6.19 -3.84
CA LEU A 353 -23.59 -7.05 -3.49
C LEU A 353 -23.09 -7.91 -4.67
N GLU A 354 -23.99 -8.55 -5.43
CA GLU A 354 -23.60 -9.37 -6.59
C GLU A 354 -22.90 -8.55 -7.69
N ASN A 355 -23.44 -7.37 -8.00
CA ASN A 355 -22.83 -6.46 -8.98
C ASN A 355 -21.46 -5.97 -8.50
N MET A 356 -21.32 -5.67 -7.20
CA MET A 356 -20.05 -5.31 -6.58
C MET A 356 -19.03 -6.45 -6.70
N TYR A 357 -19.45 -7.71 -6.52
CA TYR A 357 -18.58 -8.88 -6.69
C TYR A 357 -18.05 -8.97 -8.12
N ILE A 358 -18.93 -8.96 -9.12
CA ILE A 358 -18.56 -9.06 -10.53
C ILE A 358 -17.61 -7.93 -10.92
N LEU A 359 -17.94 -6.69 -10.52
CA LEU A 359 -17.10 -5.53 -10.76
C LEU A 359 -15.72 -5.69 -10.09
N SER A 360 -15.67 -6.16 -8.84
CA SER A 360 -14.41 -6.37 -8.11
C SER A 360 -13.49 -7.35 -8.84
N VAL A 361 -14.01 -8.49 -9.31
CA VAL A 361 -13.24 -9.50 -10.04
C VAL A 361 -12.72 -8.93 -11.35
N ILE A 362 -13.54 -8.20 -12.10
CA ILE A 362 -13.12 -7.52 -13.34
C ILE A 362 -11.99 -6.53 -13.05
N LEU A 363 -12.15 -5.68 -12.02
CA LEU A 363 -11.13 -4.69 -11.65
C LEU A 363 -9.83 -5.36 -11.21
N LEU A 364 -9.88 -6.46 -10.45
CA LEU A 364 -8.69 -7.20 -10.02
C LEU A 364 -7.98 -7.89 -11.20
N LEU A 365 -8.72 -8.46 -12.16
CA LEU A 365 -8.15 -9.04 -13.38
C LEU A 365 -7.48 -7.97 -14.26
N ILE A 366 -8.14 -6.82 -14.44
CA ILE A 366 -7.56 -5.67 -15.13
C ILE A 366 -6.30 -5.18 -14.40
N SER A 367 -6.35 -5.09 -13.07
CA SER A 367 -5.20 -4.66 -12.26
C SER A 367 -4.03 -5.62 -12.41
N LEU A 368 -4.27 -6.93 -12.33
CA LEU A 368 -3.23 -7.94 -12.52
C LEU A 368 -2.57 -7.80 -13.90
N PHE A 369 -3.37 -7.63 -14.95
CA PHE A 369 -2.87 -7.39 -16.30
C PHE A 369 -2.02 -6.10 -16.37
N LEU A 370 -2.50 -4.98 -15.82
CA LEU A 370 -1.80 -3.70 -15.85
C LEU A 370 -0.50 -3.74 -15.02
N LEU A 371 -0.50 -4.33 -13.83
CA LEU A 371 0.70 -4.51 -13.01
C LEU A 371 1.73 -5.40 -13.73
N CYS A 372 1.29 -6.47 -14.40
CA CYS A 372 2.16 -7.31 -15.22
C CYS A 372 2.72 -6.54 -16.43
N PHE A 373 1.95 -5.66 -17.04
CA PHE A 373 2.36 -4.85 -18.19
C PHE A 373 3.40 -3.79 -17.80
N TYR A 374 3.17 -3.06 -16.71
CA TYR A 374 4.04 -1.99 -16.23
C TYR A 374 5.21 -2.49 -15.36
N ARG A 375 5.43 -3.81 -15.26
CA ARG A 375 6.56 -4.36 -14.51
C ARG A 375 7.90 -3.90 -15.07
N ASP A 376 8.85 -3.68 -14.18
CA ASP A 376 10.21 -3.25 -14.51
C ASP A 376 11.25 -4.06 -13.71
N PRO A 377 11.50 -5.34 -14.10
CA PRO A 377 12.41 -6.21 -13.40
C PRO A 377 13.88 -5.76 -13.54
N GLU A 378 14.71 -6.22 -12.60
CA GLU A 378 16.15 -6.07 -12.70
C GLU A 378 16.72 -6.94 -13.81
N ARG A 379 17.72 -6.40 -14.50
CA ARG A 379 18.39 -7.02 -15.63
C ARG A 379 19.88 -7.04 -15.37
N LYS A 380 20.51 -8.19 -15.60
CA LYS A 380 21.96 -8.27 -15.77
C LYS A 380 22.28 -7.72 -17.16
N ILE A 381 23.17 -6.73 -17.22
CA ILE A 381 23.56 -6.10 -18.49
C ILE A 381 24.78 -6.85 -19.03
N GLU A 382 24.66 -7.42 -20.23
CA GLU A 382 25.71 -8.21 -20.87
C GLU A 382 26.79 -7.34 -21.54
N SER A 383 27.85 -7.97 -22.06
CA SER A 383 28.94 -7.34 -22.81
C SER A 383 28.47 -6.78 -24.17
N GLY A 384 29.35 -6.03 -24.86
CA GLY A 384 29.03 -5.48 -26.17
C GLY A 384 27.86 -4.49 -26.17
N ILE A 385 27.15 -4.45 -27.30
CA ILE A 385 25.94 -3.65 -27.52
C ILE A 385 24.75 -4.50 -27.10
N VAL A 386 23.88 -3.95 -26.25
CA VAL A 386 22.75 -4.70 -25.69
C VAL A 386 21.41 -4.31 -26.29
N SER A 387 20.45 -5.22 -26.25
CA SER A 387 19.09 -4.98 -26.68
C SER A 387 18.46 -3.84 -25.87
N PRO A 388 17.85 -2.84 -26.53
CA PRO A 388 17.11 -1.78 -25.83
C PRO A 388 15.77 -2.24 -25.28
N ALA A 389 15.24 -3.39 -25.72
CA ALA A 389 13.87 -3.82 -25.44
C ALA A 389 13.75 -5.34 -25.27
N ASP A 390 12.73 -5.76 -24.54
CA ASP A 390 12.23 -7.12 -24.61
C ASP A 390 11.40 -7.31 -25.89
N GLY A 391 11.61 -8.39 -26.64
CA GLY A 391 10.78 -8.65 -27.80
C GLY A 391 11.30 -9.67 -28.79
N LEU A 392 10.66 -9.68 -29.95
CA LEU A 392 11.00 -10.48 -31.12
C LEU A 392 11.75 -9.61 -32.14
N VAL A 393 12.92 -10.06 -32.59
CA VAL A 393 13.68 -9.38 -33.65
C VAL A 393 12.94 -9.53 -34.98
N GLN A 394 12.42 -8.41 -35.51
CA GLN A 394 11.72 -8.36 -36.80
C GLN A 394 12.65 -8.04 -37.98
N ARG A 395 13.71 -7.27 -37.72
CA ARG A 395 14.73 -6.87 -38.70
C ARG A 395 16.09 -6.92 -38.03
N SER A 396 17.07 -7.53 -38.68
CA SER A 396 18.49 -7.54 -38.30
C SER A 396 19.29 -7.61 -39.59
N GLU A 397 19.73 -6.47 -40.09
CA GLU A 397 20.44 -6.38 -41.36
C GLU A 397 21.48 -5.25 -41.36
N ILE A 398 22.50 -5.41 -42.21
CA ILE A 398 23.50 -4.39 -42.49
C ILE A 398 23.27 -3.91 -43.93
N LYS A 399 23.04 -2.61 -44.10
CA LYS A 399 22.78 -2.00 -45.41
C LYS A 399 23.43 -0.63 -45.49
N ARG A 400 24.21 -0.38 -46.55
CA ARG A 400 24.92 0.90 -46.80
C ARG A 400 25.72 1.38 -45.58
N GLY A 401 26.56 0.51 -45.02
CA GLY A 401 27.38 0.86 -43.85
C GLY A 401 26.64 1.05 -42.52
N MET A 402 25.33 0.80 -42.48
CA MET A 402 24.48 0.95 -41.29
C MET A 402 23.88 -0.37 -40.85
N VAL A 403 23.80 -0.58 -39.55
CA VAL A 403 23.04 -1.65 -38.90
C VAL A 403 21.59 -1.18 -38.72
N TYR A 404 20.63 -2.04 -39.02
CA TYR A 404 19.21 -1.84 -38.72
C TYR A 404 18.69 -3.03 -37.91
N LEU A 405 18.31 -2.76 -36.66
CA LEU A 405 17.73 -3.73 -35.75
C LEU A 405 16.34 -3.25 -35.30
N SER A 406 15.30 -4.04 -35.55
CA SER A 406 13.93 -3.74 -35.12
C SER A 406 13.43 -4.82 -34.18
N ILE A 407 12.98 -4.44 -32.99
CA ILE A 407 12.52 -5.35 -31.94
C ILE A 407 11.06 -5.05 -31.64
N PHE A 408 10.20 -6.02 -31.89
CA PHE A 408 8.76 -5.95 -31.63
C PHE A 408 8.42 -6.44 -30.24
N MET A 409 7.66 -5.63 -29.50
CA MET A 409 7.29 -5.84 -28.12
C MET A 409 5.83 -6.31 -28.07
N ASN A 410 5.60 -7.53 -27.58
CA ASN A 410 4.27 -8.04 -27.28
C ASN A 410 3.78 -7.52 -25.93
N VAL A 411 2.47 -7.62 -25.67
CA VAL A 411 1.84 -7.20 -24.40
C VAL A 411 2.47 -7.84 -23.16
N HIS A 412 3.04 -9.04 -23.28
CA HIS A 412 3.70 -9.74 -22.18
C HIS A 412 5.16 -9.28 -21.96
N ASN A 413 5.75 -8.49 -22.86
CA ASN A 413 7.11 -8.00 -22.73
C ASN A 413 7.22 -6.83 -21.75
N VAL A 414 8.42 -6.58 -21.23
CA VAL A 414 8.70 -5.38 -20.43
C VAL A 414 8.80 -4.18 -21.37
N HIS A 415 7.96 -3.17 -21.16
CA HIS A 415 7.86 -1.98 -22.01
C HIS A 415 8.79 -0.83 -21.63
N VAL A 416 9.59 -1.03 -20.58
CA VAL A 416 10.68 -0.13 -20.21
C VAL A 416 11.88 -0.38 -21.12
N ASN A 417 12.32 0.66 -21.83
CA ASN A 417 13.44 0.57 -22.75
C ASN A 417 14.74 1.06 -22.11
N ARG A 418 15.85 0.50 -22.57
CA ARG A 418 17.20 0.71 -22.03
C ARG A 418 18.16 1.23 -23.10
N SER A 419 19.22 1.91 -22.66
CA SER A 419 20.30 2.34 -23.53
C SER A 419 21.14 1.13 -23.99
N PRO A 420 21.31 0.89 -25.31
CA PRO A 420 22.14 -0.19 -25.83
C PRO A 420 23.62 -0.07 -25.49
N LEU A 421 24.10 1.16 -25.29
CA LEU A 421 25.50 1.49 -25.04
C LEU A 421 25.58 2.73 -24.14
N ALA A 422 26.72 2.94 -23.49
CA ALA A 422 26.98 4.18 -22.76
C ALA A 422 27.23 5.33 -23.74
N GLY A 423 26.81 6.55 -23.38
CA GLY A 423 26.97 7.70 -24.25
C GLY A 423 26.24 8.95 -23.77
N ARG A 424 26.29 10.00 -24.60
CA ARG A 424 25.64 11.28 -24.35
C ARG A 424 24.42 11.46 -25.25
N ILE A 425 23.29 11.86 -24.68
CA ILE A 425 22.07 12.13 -25.46
C ILE A 425 22.25 13.42 -26.26
N ILE A 426 22.35 13.33 -27.58
CA ILE A 426 22.51 14.49 -28.48
C ILE A 426 21.18 15.20 -28.68
N SER A 427 20.12 14.44 -28.97
CA SER A 427 18.81 15.01 -29.27
C SER A 427 17.70 14.01 -29.00
N ILE A 428 16.55 14.53 -28.61
CA ILE A 428 15.30 13.79 -28.47
C ILE A 428 14.26 14.52 -29.32
N LYS A 429 13.77 13.87 -30.38
CA LYS A 429 12.76 14.44 -31.28
C LYS A 429 11.49 13.59 -31.23
N HIS A 430 10.40 14.19 -30.79
CA HIS A 430 9.07 13.58 -30.86
C HIS A 430 8.45 13.86 -32.23
N LYS A 431 7.81 12.85 -32.81
CA LYS A 431 7.00 12.99 -34.02
C LYS A 431 5.64 12.36 -33.77
N SER A 432 4.59 13.18 -33.81
CA SER A 432 3.20 12.73 -33.78
C SER A 432 2.84 11.90 -35.01
N GLY A 433 1.96 10.91 -34.86
CA GLY A 433 1.60 9.96 -35.93
C GLY A 433 0.26 9.23 -35.77
N GLY A 434 -0.04 8.31 -36.69
CA GLY A 434 -1.29 7.55 -36.83
C GLY A 434 -1.43 6.27 -35.98
N TYR A 435 -2.44 5.44 -36.25
CA TYR A 435 -2.89 4.29 -35.44
C TYR A 435 -2.64 2.91 -36.08
N LEU A 436 -1.56 2.74 -36.84
CA LEU A 436 -1.36 1.52 -37.61
C LEU A 436 -0.76 0.40 -36.73
N PRO A 437 -1.16 -0.88 -36.90
CA PRO A 437 -0.51 -1.99 -36.19
C PRO A 437 0.99 -2.02 -36.47
N ALA A 438 1.84 -2.21 -35.47
CA ALA A 438 3.30 -2.02 -35.67
C ALA A 438 3.99 -3.10 -36.51
N PHE A 439 3.30 -4.21 -36.78
CA PHE A 439 3.72 -5.22 -37.76
C PHE A 439 3.38 -4.81 -39.21
N SER A 440 2.60 -3.75 -39.42
CA SER A 440 2.35 -3.18 -40.75
C SER A 440 3.57 -2.40 -41.24
N LYS A 441 3.81 -2.48 -42.56
CA LYS A 441 4.86 -1.72 -43.25
C LYS A 441 4.71 -0.20 -43.10
N ASP A 442 3.50 0.29 -42.84
CA ASP A 442 3.20 1.73 -42.68
C ASP A 442 3.36 2.25 -41.23
N SER A 443 3.83 1.42 -40.30
CA SER A 443 4.02 1.79 -38.88
C SER A 443 5.01 2.95 -38.66
N ASP A 444 5.81 3.32 -39.66
CA ASP A 444 6.70 4.49 -39.61
C ASP A 444 5.93 5.84 -39.59
N LYS A 445 4.61 5.79 -39.85
CA LYS A 445 3.67 6.90 -39.69
C LYS A 445 3.11 7.02 -38.28
N ASN A 446 3.40 6.09 -37.37
CA ASN A 446 2.93 6.14 -35.97
C ASN A 446 3.72 7.15 -35.13
N GLU A 447 3.17 7.46 -33.95
CA GLU A 447 3.86 8.28 -32.96
C GLU A 447 5.19 7.62 -32.58
N ARG A 448 6.26 8.43 -32.59
CA ARG A 448 7.60 7.96 -32.27
C ARG A 448 8.44 9.00 -31.54
N LEU A 449 9.33 8.49 -30.70
CA LEU A 449 10.36 9.26 -30.02
C LEU A 449 11.72 8.82 -30.56
N MET A 450 12.42 9.74 -31.22
CA MET A 450 13.75 9.52 -31.79
C MET A 450 14.82 10.08 -30.87
N THR A 451 15.63 9.20 -30.30
CA THR A 451 16.75 9.54 -29.41
C THR A 451 18.06 9.30 -30.16
N LYS A 452 18.87 10.34 -30.34
CA LYS A 452 20.24 10.21 -30.85
C LYS A 452 21.21 10.19 -29.68
N ILE A 453 22.08 9.20 -29.63
CA ILE A 453 23.07 8.97 -28.58
C ILE A 453 24.46 9.01 -29.22
N GLU A 454 25.32 9.88 -28.74
CA GLU A 454 26.74 9.89 -29.09
C GLU A 454 27.43 8.83 -28.25
N THR A 455 27.99 7.82 -28.90
CA THR A 455 28.60 6.66 -28.23
C THR A 455 30.03 6.43 -28.72
N SER A 456 30.74 5.50 -28.10
CA SER A 456 32.10 5.10 -28.52
C SER A 456 32.19 4.55 -29.95
N ILE A 457 31.05 4.16 -30.54
CA ILE A 457 30.98 3.61 -31.91
C ILE A 457 30.42 4.62 -32.93
N GLY A 458 30.21 5.88 -32.52
CA GLY A 458 29.56 6.91 -33.33
C GLY A 458 28.14 7.21 -32.87
N THR A 459 27.36 7.86 -33.75
CA THR A 459 25.99 8.25 -33.43
C THR A 459 25.05 7.06 -33.58
N MET A 460 24.40 6.69 -32.47
CA MET A 460 23.38 5.67 -32.42
C MET A 460 22.00 6.32 -32.38
N LYS A 461 21.10 5.89 -33.26
CA LYS A 461 19.71 6.35 -33.28
C LYS A 461 18.80 5.25 -32.75
N LEU A 462 18.06 5.56 -31.70
CA LEU A 462 17.05 4.70 -31.10
C LEU A 462 15.68 5.34 -31.29
N ILE A 463 14.74 4.60 -31.86
CA ILE A 463 13.39 5.06 -32.15
C ILE A 463 12.41 4.18 -31.38
N GLN A 464 11.70 4.78 -30.44
CA GLN A 464 10.57 4.14 -29.77
C GLN A 464 9.31 4.42 -30.57
N ILE A 465 8.52 3.40 -30.89
CA ILE A 465 7.30 3.52 -31.70
C ILE A 465 6.11 3.01 -30.89
N ALA A 466 5.13 3.88 -30.70
CA ALA A 466 3.89 3.55 -29.99
C ALA A 466 2.93 2.72 -30.87
N GLY A 467 2.15 1.86 -30.21
CA GLY A 467 1.15 1.02 -30.83
C GLY A 467 -0.21 1.71 -31.02
N VAL A 468 -1.21 0.92 -31.44
CA VAL A 468 -2.55 1.39 -31.84
C VAL A 468 -3.39 1.90 -30.66
N LEU A 469 -3.19 1.36 -29.46
CA LEU A 469 -4.11 1.54 -28.33
C LEU A 469 -3.88 2.83 -27.53
N VAL A 470 -2.63 3.21 -27.24
CA VAL A 470 -2.32 4.38 -26.41
C VAL A 470 -1.07 5.12 -26.92
N ARG A 471 -1.23 6.43 -27.12
CA ARG A 471 -0.26 7.40 -27.66
C ARG A 471 0.60 8.04 -26.58
N ARG A 472 1.45 7.23 -25.92
CA ARG A 472 2.32 7.80 -24.89
C ARG A 472 3.66 7.10 -24.84
N ILE A 473 4.69 7.82 -25.26
CA ILE A 473 6.08 7.48 -24.99
C ILE A 473 6.57 8.42 -23.90
N VAL A 474 7.03 7.87 -22.78
CA VAL A 474 7.61 8.64 -21.68
C VAL A 474 9.12 8.55 -21.80
N SER A 475 9.77 9.68 -22.04
CA SER A 475 11.22 9.77 -21.97
C SER A 475 11.66 9.96 -20.52
N TYR A 476 12.70 9.22 -20.10
CA TYR A 476 13.32 9.38 -18.79
C TYR A 476 14.56 10.25 -18.83
N VAL A 477 15.08 10.52 -20.03
CA VAL A 477 16.32 11.24 -20.28
C VAL A 477 16.02 12.58 -20.95
N LYS A 478 16.98 13.49 -20.87
CA LYS A 478 16.92 14.82 -21.51
C LYS A 478 18.12 14.99 -22.44
N PRO A 479 18.05 15.87 -23.44
CA PRO A 479 19.24 16.26 -24.21
C PRO A 479 20.39 16.67 -23.29
N ASN A 480 21.62 16.36 -23.71
CA ASN A 480 22.88 16.54 -22.97
C ASN A 480 23.08 15.66 -21.73
N ALA A 481 22.14 14.78 -21.37
CA ALA A 481 22.35 13.82 -20.29
C ALA A 481 23.36 12.73 -20.71
N GLU A 482 24.20 12.30 -19.78
CA GLU A 482 24.98 11.07 -19.92
C GLU A 482 24.15 9.87 -19.48
N VAL A 483 24.25 8.76 -20.21
CA VAL A 483 23.58 7.50 -19.91
C VAL A 483 24.57 6.35 -19.86
N SER A 484 24.41 5.49 -18.87
CA SER A 484 25.16 4.23 -18.77
C SER A 484 24.55 3.14 -19.67
N LYS A 485 25.36 2.17 -20.08
CA LYS A 485 24.85 0.99 -20.80
C LYS A 485 23.81 0.25 -19.94
N GLY A 486 22.65 -0.05 -20.53
CA GLY A 486 21.55 -0.72 -19.84
C GLY A 486 20.73 0.20 -18.93
N GLU A 487 21.07 1.49 -18.83
CA GLU A 487 20.27 2.49 -18.13
C GLU A 487 18.90 2.64 -18.79
N ARG A 488 17.86 2.91 -18.01
CA ARG A 488 16.50 3.07 -18.55
C ARG A 488 16.33 4.43 -19.18
N ILE A 489 15.88 4.45 -20.42
CA ILE A 489 15.77 5.69 -21.20
C ILE A 489 14.31 6.10 -21.44
N GLY A 490 13.35 5.18 -21.25
CA GLY A 490 11.94 5.51 -21.37
C GLY A 490 10.99 4.33 -21.19
N LEU A 491 9.70 4.59 -21.38
CA LEU A 491 8.60 3.65 -21.37
C LEU A 491 7.68 3.91 -22.57
N ILE A 492 7.21 2.85 -23.21
CA ILE A 492 6.18 2.93 -24.25
C ILE A 492 4.88 2.34 -23.69
N HIS A 493 3.87 3.18 -23.46
CA HIS A 493 2.56 2.70 -23.01
C HIS A 493 1.90 1.90 -24.13
N PHE A 494 1.55 0.64 -23.85
CA PHE A 494 1.04 -0.32 -24.84
C PHE A 494 1.89 -0.33 -26.13
N GLY A 495 3.21 -0.31 -25.91
CA GLY A 495 4.21 -0.19 -26.94
C GLY A 495 4.29 -1.38 -27.88
N SER A 496 5.03 -1.18 -28.96
CA SER A 496 4.96 -2.09 -30.08
C SER A 496 6.31 -2.36 -30.72
N ARG A 497 7.17 -1.35 -30.88
CA ARG A 497 8.48 -1.56 -31.50
C ARG A 497 9.55 -0.59 -31.01
N VAL A 498 10.80 -1.08 -30.93
CA VAL A 498 12.00 -0.26 -30.81
C VAL A 498 12.90 -0.54 -32.00
N ASP A 499 13.25 0.51 -32.73
CA ASP A 499 14.21 0.45 -33.83
C ASP A 499 15.55 1.05 -33.38
N LEU A 500 16.63 0.39 -33.79
CA LEU A 500 18.00 0.78 -33.48
C LEU A 500 18.80 0.83 -34.78
N SER A 501 19.52 1.93 -35.00
CA SER A 501 20.42 2.08 -36.14
C SER A 501 21.72 2.79 -35.77
N PHE A 502 22.84 2.26 -36.24
CA PHE A 502 24.20 2.75 -35.98
C PHE A 502 25.18 2.24 -37.05
N GLU A 503 26.37 2.81 -37.12
CA GLU A 503 27.41 2.42 -38.09
C GLU A 503 27.82 0.94 -37.93
N SER A 504 28.00 0.23 -39.04
CA SER A 504 28.38 -1.19 -39.04
C SER A 504 29.87 -1.45 -38.89
N ALA A 505 30.69 -0.39 -38.84
CA ALA A 505 32.14 -0.49 -38.79
C ALA A 505 32.63 -1.21 -37.52
N GLY A 506 33.22 -2.40 -37.69
CA GLY A 506 33.71 -3.21 -36.58
C GLY A 506 32.61 -3.87 -35.75
N ILE A 507 31.40 -4.01 -36.31
CA ILE A 507 30.25 -4.62 -35.65
C ILE A 507 30.03 -6.04 -36.16
N ASN A 508 29.86 -6.97 -35.22
CA ASN A 508 29.37 -8.32 -35.48
C ASN A 508 27.98 -8.49 -34.85
N LEU A 509 26.95 -8.65 -35.69
CA LEU A 509 25.57 -8.88 -35.22
C LEU A 509 25.42 -10.33 -34.74
N LEU A 510 24.95 -10.51 -33.51
CA LEU A 510 24.79 -11.82 -32.88
C LEU A 510 23.35 -12.36 -32.97
N VAL A 511 22.41 -11.52 -33.41
CA VAL A 511 20.98 -11.86 -33.48
C VAL A 511 20.45 -11.84 -34.90
N LYS A 512 19.49 -12.71 -35.18
CA LYS A 512 18.81 -12.88 -36.47
C LYS A 512 17.31 -12.59 -36.33
N LYS A 513 16.65 -12.36 -37.47
CA LYS A 513 15.19 -12.23 -37.51
C LYS A 513 14.54 -13.50 -36.94
N GLY A 514 13.60 -13.32 -36.03
CA GLY A 514 12.91 -14.41 -35.33
C GLY A 514 13.46 -14.69 -33.92
N ASP A 515 14.64 -14.16 -33.57
CA ASP A 515 15.20 -14.34 -32.24
C ASP A 515 14.39 -13.55 -31.18
N ARG A 516 14.28 -14.13 -29.98
CA ARG A 516 13.71 -13.45 -28.83
C ARG A 516 14.83 -12.88 -27.98
N VAL A 517 14.73 -11.60 -27.64
CA VAL A 517 15.72 -10.87 -26.85
C VAL A 517 15.05 -10.21 -25.64
N LEU A 518 15.82 -10.06 -24.56
CA LEU A 518 15.46 -9.29 -23.38
C LEU A 518 16.29 -8.01 -23.33
N ALA A 519 15.72 -6.93 -22.80
CA ALA A 519 16.46 -5.69 -22.62
C ALA A 519 17.70 -5.92 -21.74
N GLY A 520 18.87 -5.54 -22.23
CA GLY A 520 20.16 -5.78 -21.57
C GLY A 520 20.93 -7.02 -22.04
N GLN A 521 20.35 -7.89 -22.88
CA GLN A 521 21.09 -8.99 -23.53
C GLN A 521 21.93 -8.50 -24.71
N GLN A 522 23.07 -9.12 -24.96
CA GLN A 522 23.98 -8.74 -26.04
C GLN A 522 23.34 -9.06 -27.40
N VAL A 523 23.27 -8.05 -28.26
CA VAL A 523 22.75 -8.18 -29.64
C VAL A 523 23.84 -8.01 -30.69
N ALA A 524 24.94 -7.35 -30.32
CA ALA A 524 26.08 -7.19 -31.20
C ALA A 524 27.38 -7.05 -30.41
N GLU A 525 28.48 -7.47 -31.02
CA GLU A 525 29.83 -7.26 -30.55
C GLU A 525 30.48 -6.11 -31.32
N TYR A 526 31.29 -5.31 -30.62
CA TYR A 526 32.10 -4.26 -31.22
C TYR A 526 33.57 -4.55 -30.97
N THR A 527 34.34 -4.64 -32.04
CA THR A 527 35.80 -4.84 -31.97
C THR A 527 36.49 -3.49 -32.14
N PRO A 528 37.04 -2.87 -31.09
CA PRO A 528 37.73 -1.60 -31.22
C PRO A 528 39.01 -1.76 -32.05
N MET A 529 39.39 -0.72 -32.81
CA MET A 529 40.64 -0.76 -33.58
C MET A 529 41.86 -1.01 -32.69
N SER A 530 41.83 -0.56 -31.43
CA SER A 530 42.91 -0.76 -30.47
C SER A 530 43.15 -2.23 -30.10
N SER A 531 42.14 -3.10 -30.21
CA SER A 531 42.28 -4.53 -29.87
C SER A 531 42.82 -5.38 -31.00
N LEU A 532 42.98 -4.82 -32.21
CA LEU A 532 43.48 -5.53 -33.38
C LEU A 532 45.01 -5.48 -33.47
N SER A 533 45.61 -6.57 -33.93
CA SER A 533 47.02 -6.65 -34.31
C SER A 533 47.34 -5.74 -35.50
N VAL A 534 48.61 -5.42 -35.72
CA VAL A 534 49.05 -4.52 -36.81
C VAL A 534 48.62 -5.06 -38.19
N THR A 535 48.69 -6.37 -38.39
CA THR A 535 48.27 -7.04 -39.63
C THR A 535 46.76 -6.98 -39.83
N GLU A 536 45.95 -7.21 -38.79
CA GLU A 536 44.50 -7.08 -38.87
C GLU A 536 44.06 -5.64 -39.17
N LYS A 537 44.75 -4.65 -38.57
CA LYS A 537 44.48 -3.22 -38.83
C LYS A 537 44.64 -2.86 -40.31
N LEU A 538 45.66 -3.40 -40.99
CA LEU A 538 45.89 -3.16 -42.43
C LEU A 538 44.68 -3.57 -43.29
N PHE A 539 43.95 -4.62 -42.90
CA PHE A 539 42.76 -5.09 -43.63
C PHE A 539 41.44 -4.45 -43.14
N GLU A 540 41.34 -4.15 -41.84
CA GLU A 540 40.12 -3.59 -41.25
C GLU A 540 39.97 -2.08 -41.47
N VAL A 541 41.07 -1.31 -41.52
CA VAL A 541 41.01 0.14 -41.72
C VAL A 541 40.29 0.52 -43.02
N PRO A 542 40.64 -0.03 -44.20
CA PRO A 542 39.96 0.30 -45.45
C PRO A 542 38.47 -0.06 -45.41
N LYS A 543 38.13 -1.23 -44.85
CA LYS A 543 36.74 -1.71 -44.73
C LYS A 543 35.89 -0.77 -43.88
N ARG A 544 36.42 -0.36 -42.72
CA ARG A 544 35.71 0.56 -41.80
C ARG A 544 35.58 1.96 -42.39
N MET A 545 36.60 2.48 -43.09
CA MET A 545 36.50 3.76 -43.79
C MET A 545 35.44 3.73 -44.89
N LEU A 546 35.40 2.66 -45.69
CA LEU A 546 34.41 2.51 -46.75
C LEU A 546 32.98 2.39 -46.19
N SER A 547 32.80 1.66 -45.09
CA SER A 547 31.53 1.57 -44.38
C SER A 547 31.06 2.94 -43.86
N LYS A 548 31.97 3.72 -43.25
CA LYS A 548 31.66 5.09 -42.79
C LYS A 548 31.23 6.00 -43.93
N LEU A 549 31.95 5.99 -45.05
CA LEU A 549 31.57 6.79 -46.23
C LEU A 549 30.17 6.43 -46.75
N GLN A 550 29.83 5.14 -46.79
CA GLN A 550 28.49 4.68 -47.18
C GLN A 550 27.41 5.11 -46.17
N ALA A 551 27.73 5.11 -44.87
CA ALA A 551 26.82 5.55 -43.82
C ALA A 551 26.52 7.05 -43.94
N THR A 552 27.53 7.89 -44.15
CA THR A 552 27.35 9.35 -44.30
C THR A 552 26.48 9.70 -45.50
N GLN A 553 26.59 8.95 -46.61
CA GLN A 553 25.72 9.12 -47.79
C GLN A 553 24.26 8.67 -47.59
N SER A 554 23.93 8.08 -46.43
CA SER A 554 22.60 7.55 -46.14
C SER A 554 21.84 8.31 -45.04
N GLU A 555 22.47 9.32 -44.43
CA GLU A 555 21.83 10.20 -43.43
C GLU A 555 21.04 11.37 -44.04
N ASP A 556 21.23 11.64 -45.34
CA ASP A 556 20.39 12.51 -46.18
C ASP A 556 19.17 11.73 -46.72
#